data_AF-A0A2E8VMD3-F1
#
_entry.id   AF-A0A2E8VMD3-F1
#
_cell.length_a   1.000
_cell.length_b   1.000
_cell.length_c   1.000
_cell.angle_alpha   90.00
_cell.angle_beta   90.00
_cell.angle_gamma   90.00
#
_symmetry.space_group_name_H-M   'P 1'
#
loop_
_entity.id
_entity.type
_entity.pdbx_description
1 polymer ?
#
loop_
_entity_poly.entity_id
_entity_poly.type
_entity_poly.pdbx_seq_one_letter_code
_entity_poly.pdbx_strand_id
1 'polypeptide(L)'
;MSHTSPSHHRRPTGIATGRWTSRRLRLRTGHACTRRRSAACRSTRGVCASSPNCSARCRRATTAASITSTIRSAGSSPGSRRTLCVLFVSDHGEMLGQHQWIRKRSGYEGAARIPFLLRAPARLDLGRGVVANAPVELMDVMPTLLDLAGVPIPEEVDGTSVLPILRGESTGRDFVRGECSRMETMNSGTQFLSDGRRKYIWYPGTGHEQFFDLESDPDEMVDLGSAHTETAIWRQRLVSILADRPEGFVEDGRLVRLTGPTAPCLPQWENASRHPI
;
A
#
# COMPACT_ATOMS: atom_id res chain seq x y z
N MET A 1 33.14 -22.32 53.51
CA MET A 1 33.06 -20.85 53.49
C MET A 1 33.14 -20.46 52.01
N SER A 2 32.15 -19.95 51.29
CA SER A 2 30.82 -19.41 51.59
C SER A 2 29.98 -19.62 50.32
N HIS A 3 28.81 -20.23 50.48
CA HIS A 3 27.74 -20.26 49.48
C HIS A 3 27.08 -18.88 49.38
N THR A 4 26.80 -18.40 48.17
CA THR A 4 25.69 -17.49 47.92
C THR A 4 25.08 -17.76 46.54
N SER A 5 23.79 -18.03 46.56
CA SER A 5 22.89 -18.48 45.49
C SER A 5 22.63 -17.43 44.39
N PRO A 6 22.09 -17.86 43.23
CA PRO A 6 21.69 -16.96 42.15
C PRO A 6 20.33 -16.31 42.44
N SER A 7 20.24 -15.00 42.21
CA SER A 7 19.02 -14.22 42.38
C SER A 7 18.02 -14.47 41.24
N HIS A 8 16.88 -15.02 41.62
CA HIS A 8 15.64 -15.04 40.84
C HIS A 8 15.15 -13.60 40.59
N HIS A 9 15.04 -13.21 39.32
CA HIS A 9 14.13 -12.12 38.94
C HIS A 9 12.82 -12.66 38.35
N ARG A 10 11.75 -12.14 38.93
CA ARG A 10 10.37 -12.60 38.89
C ARG A 10 9.69 -12.25 37.56
N ARG A 11 8.87 -13.19 37.07
CA ARG A 11 7.80 -12.92 36.11
C ARG A 11 6.76 -11.98 36.74
N PRO A 12 6.22 -10.99 36.02
CA PRO A 12 4.95 -10.39 36.39
C PRO A 12 3.80 -11.24 35.83
N THR A 13 3.13 -11.95 36.73
CA THR A 13 1.73 -12.36 36.60
C THR A 13 0.83 -11.13 36.71
N GLY A 14 -0.16 -10.99 35.82
CA GLY A 14 -1.14 -9.92 35.93
C GLY A 14 -2.02 -9.76 34.71
N ILE A 15 -2.92 -10.71 34.48
CA ILE A 15 -4.07 -10.57 33.59
C ILE A 15 -5.04 -9.59 34.27
N ALA A 16 -5.19 -8.39 33.73
CA ALA A 16 -6.27 -7.48 34.09
C ALA A 16 -7.38 -7.62 33.03
N THR A 17 -8.43 -8.35 33.37
CA THR A 17 -9.67 -8.41 32.58
C THR A 17 -10.41 -7.08 32.67
N GLY A 18 -10.11 -6.17 31.75
CA GLY A 18 -10.83 -4.91 31.55
C GLY A 18 -12.11 -5.14 30.75
N ARG A 19 -13.26 -5.02 31.43
CA ARG A 19 -14.61 -5.08 30.85
C ARG A 19 -14.86 -3.85 29.96
N TRP A 20 -14.65 -3.96 28.65
CA TRP A 20 -14.98 -2.89 27.70
C TRP A 20 -16.49 -2.77 27.54
N THR A 21 -17.09 -1.81 28.25
CA THR A 21 -18.45 -1.36 27.97
C THR A 21 -18.38 -0.29 26.87
N SER A 22 -18.94 -0.59 25.70
CA SER A 22 -19.04 0.38 24.61
C SER A 22 -20.08 1.46 24.96
N ARG A 23 -19.65 2.53 25.65
CA ARG A 23 -20.40 3.78 25.67
C ARG A 23 -20.37 4.39 24.27
N ARG A 24 -21.54 4.52 23.64
CA ARG A 24 -21.71 5.22 22.37
C ARG A 24 -21.23 6.66 22.51
N LEU A 25 -20.10 6.99 21.90
CA LEU A 25 -19.67 8.36 21.70
C LEU A 25 -20.59 8.99 20.63
N ARG A 26 -21.56 9.78 21.07
CA ARG A 26 -22.35 10.65 20.18
C ARG A 26 -21.42 11.77 19.70
N LEU A 27 -21.07 11.76 18.42
CA LEU A 27 -20.45 12.90 17.76
C LEU A 27 -21.43 14.10 17.82
N ARG A 28 -21.00 15.17 18.51
CA ARG A 28 -21.64 16.48 18.47
C ARG A 28 -21.50 17.03 17.05
N THR A 29 -22.61 17.10 16.33
CA THR A 29 -22.73 17.87 15.08
C THR A 29 -22.92 19.35 15.41
N GLY A 30 -21.93 20.17 15.11
CA GLY A 30 -22.01 21.64 15.02
C GLY A 30 -20.71 22.09 14.35
N HIS A 31 -20.71 22.72 13.18
CA HIS A 31 -21.39 23.96 12.89
C HIS A 31 -22.37 23.89 11.72
N ALA A 32 -23.57 24.44 11.96
CA ALA A 32 -24.58 24.67 10.96
C ALA A 32 -24.16 25.84 10.05
N CYS A 33 -24.10 25.61 8.75
CA CYS A 33 -24.13 26.68 7.75
C CYS A 33 -25.53 27.32 7.81
N THR A 34 -25.62 28.47 8.46
CA THR A 34 -26.79 29.35 8.49
C THR A 34 -26.92 30.10 7.17
N ARG A 35 -27.31 29.39 6.09
CA ARG A 35 -27.94 30.02 4.93
C ARG A 35 -29.21 29.25 4.58
N ARG A 36 -30.29 30.02 4.46
CA ARG A 36 -31.69 29.61 4.33
C ARG A 36 -31.85 28.39 3.41
N ARG A 37 -32.51 27.36 3.95
CA ARG A 37 -33.00 26.21 3.18
C ARG A 37 -34.06 26.71 2.19
N SER A 38 -33.70 26.90 0.93
CA SER A 38 -34.69 27.00 -0.15
C SER A 38 -35.18 25.60 -0.53
N ALA A 39 -36.47 25.50 -0.83
CA ALA A 39 -37.20 24.24 -1.07
C ALA A 39 -36.81 23.49 -2.36
N ALA A 40 -35.74 23.89 -3.06
CA ALA A 40 -35.35 23.33 -4.35
C ALA A 40 -34.48 22.06 -4.28
N CYS A 41 -34.09 21.58 -3.09
CA CYS A 41 -33.15 20.47 -2.94
C CYS A 41 -33.80 19.10 -2.61
N ARG A 42 -35.08 18.92 -2.98
CA ARG A 42 -35.84 17.69 -2.63
C ARG A 42 -36.40 16.89 -3.79
N SER A 43 -36.12 17.25 -5.04
CA SER A 43 -36.54 16.44 -6.16
C SER A 43 -35.49 16.43 -7.27
N THR A 44 -35.37 15.27 -7.89
CA THR A 44 -34.56 14.92 -9.06
C THR A 44 -33.11 14.48 -8.80
N ARG A 45 -32.85 13.26 -9.31
CA ARG A 45 -31.54 12.67 -9.56
C ARG A 45 -30.74 13.68 -10.39
N GLY A 46 -29.71 14.31 -9.84
CA GLY A 46 -29.00 15.36 -10.57
C GLY A 46 -27.68 15.76 -9.92
N VAL A 47 -26.63 15.73 -10.73
CA VAL A 47 -25.25 16.13 -10.42
C VAL A 47 -25.22 17.57 -9.92
N CYS A 48 -24.54 17.81 -8.80
CA CYS A 48 -24.33 19.15 -8.26
C CYS A 48 -23.22 19.85 -9.08
N ALA A 49 -23.60 20.46 -10.20
CA ALA A 49 -22.69 21.17 -11.11
C ALA A 49 -22.77 22.69 -10.90
N SER A 50 -22.27 23.22 -9.79
CA SER A 50 -22.03 24.68 -9.62
C SER A 50 -21.30 25.04 -8.33
N SER A 51 -20.08 24.54 -8.12
CA SER A 51 -19.13 25.21 -7.21
C SER A 51 -17.68 24.81 -7.54
N PRO A 52 -16.75 25.76 -7.75
CA PRO A 52 -15.36 25.47 -8.12
C PRO A 52 -14.61 24.65 -7.05
N ASN A 53 -15.03 24.72 -5.78
CA ASN A 53 -14.39 24.05 -4.65
C ASN A 53 -14.99 22.68 -4.30
N CYS A 54 -15.98 22.18 -5.05
CA CYS A 54 -16.66 20.92 -4.75
C CYS A 54 -15.98 19.68 -5.37
N SER A 55 -14.90 19.87 -6.14
CA SER A 55 -14.51 18.89 -7.15
C SER A 55 -13.62 17.74 -6.64
N ALA A 56 -12.79 17.94 -5.61
CA ALA A 56 -11.92 16.88 -5.08
C ALA A 56 -12.62 15.97 -4.06
N ARG A 57 -13.44 16.57 -3.17
CA ARG A 57 -14.14 15.83 -2.09
C ARG A 57 -15.34 15.04 -2.60
N CYS A 58 -16.01 15.53 -3.65
CA CYS A 58 -17.17 14.87 -4.25
C CYS A 58 -16.77 13.69 -5.16
N ARG A 59 -15.58 13.74 -5.78
CA ARG A 59 -15.02 12.64 -6.60
C ARG A 59 -14.57 11.43 -5.76
N ARG A 60 -13.90 11.65 -4.61
CA ARG A 60 -13.56 10.56 -3.67
C ARG A 60 -14.82 9.83 -3.16
N ALA A 61 -15.93 10.54 -2.99
CA ALA A 61 -17.19 9.97 -2.57
C ALA A 61 -17.90 9.13 -3.65
N THR A 62 -17.70 9.42 -4.94
CA THR A 62 -18.38 8.72 -6.04
C THR A 62 -17.76 7.36 -6.35
N THR A 63 -16.43 7.27 -6.38
CA THR A 63 -15.73 5.99 -6.62
C THR A 63 -15.94 5.02 -5.46
N ALA A 64 -15.78 5.49 -4.21
CA ALA A 64 -16.01 4.67 -3.02
C ALA A 64 -17.46 4.18 -2.92
N ALA A 65 -18.45 5.00 -3.29
CA ALA A 65 -19.85 4.61 -3.32
C ALA A 65 -20.16 3.55 -4.39
N SER A 66 -19.53 3.64 -5.57
CA SER A 66 -19.67 2.66 -6.67
C SER A 66 -19.03 1.31 -6.32
N ILE A 67 -17.83 1.32 -5.74
CA ILE A 67 -17.16 0.10 -5.28
C ILE A 67 -18.01 -0.57 -4.20
N THR A 68 -18.51 0.21 -3.24
CA THR A 68 -19.36 -0.32 -2.17
C THR A 68 -20.68 -0.88 -2.70
N SER A 69 -21.28 -0.29 -3.74
CA SER A 69 -22.52 -0.81 -4.33
C SER A 69 -22.29 -2.11 -5.09
N THR A 70 -21.19 -2.26 -5.83
CA THR A 70 -20.79 -3.50 -6.51
C THR A 70 -20.48 -4.61 -5.51
N ILE A 71 -19.72 -4.32 -4.45
CA ILE A 71 -19.44 -5.29 -3.37
C ILE A 71 -20.74 -5.75 -2.70
N ARG A 72 -21.71 -4.84 -2.54
CA ARG A 72 -23.01 -5.12 -1.93
C ARG A 72 -23.92 -5.93 -2.86
N SER A 73 -23.88 -5.66 -4.17
CA SER A 73 -24.69 -6.34 -5.17
C SER A 73 -24.19 -7.77 -5.45
N ALA A 74 -22.88 -8.00 -5.45
CA ALA A 74 -22.30 -9.34 -5.60
C ALA A 74 -22.73 -10.30 -4.47
N GLY A 75 -22.99 -9.77 -3.28
CA GLY A 75 -23.56 -10.50 -2.15
C GLY A 75 -25.08 -10.47 -2.05
N SER A 76 -25.85 -10.15 -3.09
CA SER A 76 -27.31 -9.93 -2.92
C SER A 76 -28.07 -11.19 -2.49
N SER A 77 -27.68 -12.35 -3.02
CA SER A 77 -28.37 -13.61 -2.77
C SER A 77 -28.01 -14.20 -1.39
N PRO A 78 -28.97 -14.78 -0.64
CA PRO A 78 -28.74 -15.30 0.71
C PRO A 78 -27.65 -16.37 0.81
N GLY A 79 -27.45 -17.16 -0.25
CA GLY A 79 -26.38 -18.16 -0.35
C GLY A 79 -24.99 -17.52 -0.53
N SER A 80 -24.86 -16.56 -1.46
CA SER A 80 -23.60 -15.87 -1.77
C SER A 80 -23.02 -15.11 -0.58
N ARG A 81 -23.86 -14.50 0.28
CA ARG A 81 -23.38 -13.79 1.49
C ARG A 81 -22.59 -14.67 2.46
N ARG A 82 -22.82 -15.99 2.45
CA ARG A 82 -22.20 -16.94 3.37
C ARG A 82 -20.85 -17.45 2.88
N THR A 83 -20.55 -17.30 1.59
CA THR A 83 -19.38 -17.94 0.94
C THR A 83 -18.53 -17.00 0.10
N LEU A 84 -19.08 -15.89 -0.40
CA LEU A 84 -18.37 -14.97 -1.29
C LEU A 84 -17.35 -14.09 -0.55
N CYS A 85 -16.08 -14.23 -0.95
CA CYS A 85 -15.03 -13.24 -0.71
C CYS A 85 -14.99 -12.23 -1.86
N VAL A 86 -14.81 -10.95 -1.56
CA VAL A 86 -14.56 -9.91 -2.55
C VAL A 86 -13.30 -9.17 -2.17
N LEU A 87 -12.29 -9.20 -3.02
CA LEU A 87 -11.07 -8.42 -2.89
C LEU A 87 -11.08 -7.32 -3.96
N PHE A 88 -10.96 -6.07 -3.53
CA PHE A 88 -10.90 -4.91 -4.41
C PHE A 88 -9.50 -4.29 -4.33
N VAL A 89 -8.83 -4.19 -5.48
CA VAL A 89 -7.49 -3.62 -5.64
C VAL A 89 -7.42 -2.75 -6.91
N SER A 90 -6.35 -1.96 -7.04
CA SER A 90 -5.98 -1.28 -8.29
C SER A 90 -4.64 -1.81 -8.76
N ASP A 91 -4.34 -1.76 -10.06
CA ASP A 91 -3.00 -2.10 -10.58
C ASP A 91 -1.97 -1.00 -10.27
N HIS A 92 -2.41 0.25 -10.30
CA HIS A 92 -1.63 1.43 -9.94
C HIS A 92 -2.53 2.60 -9.52
N GLY A 93 -1.92 3.68 -9.05
CA GLY A 93 -2.55 4.97 -8.76
C GLY A 93 -2.51 5.95 -9.94
N GLU A 94 -2.71 7.23 -9.69
CA GLU A 94 -2.66 8.29 -10.71
C GLU A 94 -2.33 9.62 -10.03
N MET A 95 -1.32 10.32 -10.55
CA MET A 95 -0.81 11.55 -9.94
C MET A 95 -1.76 12.74 -10.10
N LEU A 96 -2.60 12.77 -11.14
CA LEU A 96 -3.61 13.84 -11.35
C LEU A 96 -3.06 15.28 -11.21
N GLY A 97 -1.80 15.53 -11.55
CA GLY A 97 -1.14 16.84 -11.43
C GLY A 97 -0.41 17.09 -10.11
N GLN A 98 -0.48 16.18 -9.14
CA GLN A 98 0.35 16.22 -7.93
C GLN A 98 1.84 16.17 -8.31
N HIS A 99 2.67 16.95 -7.60
CA HIS A 99 4.09 17.12 -7.92
C HIS A 99 4.34 17.56 -9.38
N GLN A 100 3.38 18.26 -9.99
CA GLN A 100 3.40 18.65 -11.41
C GLN A 100 3.51 17.44 -12.36
N TRP A 101 3.14 16.25 -11.87
CA TRP A 101 3.24 15.00 -12.60
C TRP A 101 1.86 14.52 -13.04
N ILE A 102 1.79 13.94 -14.23
CA ILE A 102 0.60 13.28 -14.76
C ILE A 102 0.96 11.82 -15.03
N ARG A 103 -0.01 10.91 -14.91
CA ARG A 103 0.16 9.45 -15.03
C ARG A 103 0.69 8.85 -13.74
N LYS A 104 1.35 7.70 -13.82
CA LYS A 104 1.62 6.79 -12.70
C LYS A 104 3.05 6.23 -12.66
N ARG A 105 3.94 6.74 -13.51
CA ARG A 105 5.34 6.29 -13.60
C ARG A 105 6.20 7.05 -12.62
N SER A 106 5.88 6.88 -11.33
CA SER A 106 6.55 7.54 -10.21
C SER A 106 6.48 6.66 -8.97
N GLY A 107 7.47 6.81 -8.10
CA GLY A 107 7.47 6.18 -6.78
C GLY A 107 6.54 6.87 -5.78
N TYR A 108 6.03 8.08 -6.02
CA TYR A 108 5.16 8.81 -5.09
C TYR A 108 3.88 8.02 -4.73
N GLU A 109 3.33 8.23 -3.53
CA GLU A 109 2.15 7.57 -2.97
C GLU A 109 0.94 7.70 -3.90
N GLY A 110 0.78 8.85 -4.57
CA GLY A 110 -0.30 9.07 -5.54
C GLY A 110 -0.30 8.05 -6.69
N ALA A 111 0.87 7.54 -7.09
CA ALA A 111 1.03 6.54 -8.14
C ALA A 111 1.19 5.11 -7.58
N ALA A 112 1.89 4.94 -6.46
CA ALA A 112 2.28 3.64 -5.94
C ALA A 112 1.28 3.06 -4.93
N ARG A 113 0.65 3.90 -4.08
CA ARG A 113 -0.24 3.43 -3.03
C ARG A 113 -1.67 3.27 -3.55
N ILE A 114 -2.10 2.01 -3.59
CA ILE A 114 -3.39 1.59 -4.13
C ILE A 114 -4.36 1.18 -3.01
N PRO A 115 -5.68 1.14 -3.29
CA PRO A 115 -6.63 0.48 -2.41
C PRO A 115 -6.38 -1.03 -2.32
N PHE A 116 -6.52 -1.61 -1.13
CA PHE A 116 -6.58 -3.06 -0.90
C PHE A 116 -7.71 -3.33 0.11
N LEU A 117 -8.87 -3.74 -0.38
CA LEU A 117 -10.09 -3.90 0.44
C LEU A 117 -10.62 -5.32 0.34
N LEU A 118 -10.61 -6.05 1.46
CA LEU A 118 -11.15 -7.40 1.55
C LEU A 118 -12.50 -7.40 2.27
N ARG A 119 -13.53 -7.94 1.60
CA ARG A 119 -14.78 -8.37 2.23
C ARG A 119 -14.79 -9.89 2.27
N ALA A 120 -14.68 -10.44 3.47
CA ALA A 120 -14.81 -11.87 3.72
C ALA A 120 -16.20 -12.24 4.28
N PRO A 121 -16.64 -13.50 4.11
CA PRO A 121 -17.77 -14.06 4.84
C PRO A 121 -17.56 -14.02 6.35
N ALA A 122 -18.66 -13.83 7.10
CA ALA A 122 -18.60 -13.72 8.57
C ALA A 122 -18.00 -14.96 9.26
N ARG A 123 -18.08 -16.14 8.63
CA ARG A 123 -17.51 -17.40 9.16
C ARG A 123 -15.98 -17.41 9.25
N LEU A 124 -15.29 -16.48 8.60
CA LEU A 124 -13.82 -16.39 8.62
C LEU A 124 -13.28 -15.52 9.77
N ASP A 125 -14.17 -14.92 10.56
CA ASP A 125 -13.87 -14.15 11.79
C ASP A 125 -12.75 -13.10 11.67
N LEU A 126 -12.59 -12.48 10.51
CA LEU A 126 -11.60 -11.41 10.27
C LEU A 126 -12.03 -10.03 10.84
N GLY A 127 -13.10 -9.97 11.62
CA GLY A 127 -13.72 -8.73 12.06
C GLY A 127 -14.37 -7.91 10.92
N ARG A 128 -15.06 -6.81 11.28
CA ARG A 128 -15.63 -5.86 10.31
C ARG A 128 -15.03 -4.48 10.55
N GLY A 129 -14.64 -3.81 9.47
CA GLY A 129 -14.04 -2.47 9.56
C GLY A 129 -12.65 -2.47 10.18
N VAL A 130 -11.96 -3.61 10.19
CA VAL A 130 -10.55 -3.71 10.59
C VAL A 130 -9.72 -2.93 9.58
N VAL A 131 -8.80 -2.11 10.10
CA VAL A 131 -7.82 -1.36 9.30
C VAL A 131 -6.44 -1.83 9.74
N ALA A 132 -5.68 -2.40 8.80
CA ALA A 132 -4.29 -2.74 8.99
C ALA A 132 -3.41 -1.73 8.24
N ASN A 133 -2.40 -1.19 8.92
CA ASN A 133 -1.46 -0.23 8.33
C ASN A 133 -0.12 -0.89 7.93
N ALA A 134 -0.02 -2.21 8.05
CA ALA A 134 1.17 -2.95 7.64
C ALA A 134 1.39 -2.81 6.12
N PRO A 135 2.65 -2.73 5.64
CA PRO A 135 2.94 -2.70 4.21
C PRO A 135 2.47 -3.96 3.50
N VAL A 136 1.68 -3.78 2.44
CA VAL A 136 1.18 -4.86 1.57
C VAL A 136 1.43 -4.50 0.11
N GLU A 137 1.55 -5.53 -0.72
CA GLU A 137 1.86 -5.40 -2.15
C GLU A 137 0.88 -6.21 -3.01
N LEU A 138 0.84 -5.93 -4.32
CA LEU A 138 -0.07 -6.66 -5.22
C LEU A 138 0.22 -8.15 -5.31
N MET A 139 1.47 -8.57 -5.06
CA MET A 139 1.86 -9.98 -5.04
C MET A 139 1.17 -10.75 -3.90
N ASP A 140 0.67 -10.06 -2.86
CA ASP A 140 -0.06 -10.68 -1.74
C ASP A 140 -1.46 -11.15 -2.11
N VAL A 141 -2.00 -10.70 -3.25
CA VAL A 141 -3.34 -11.04 -3.70
C VAL A 141 -3.48 -12.56 -3.87
N MET A 142 -2.55 -13.19 -4.59
CA MET A 142 -2.61 -14.62 -4.86
C MET A 142 -2.55 -15.49 -3.59
N PRO A 143 -1.51 -15.37 -2.73
CA PRO A 143 -1.40 -16.19 -1.52
C PRO A 143 -2.56 -15.91 -0.55
N THR A 144 -3.07 -14.68 -0.46
CA THR A 144 -4.25 -14.37 0.35
C THR A 144 -5.50 -15.09 -0.15
N LEU A 145 -5.73 -15.15 -1.46
CA LEU A 145 -6.89 -15.83 -2.03
C LEU A 145 -6.79 -17.35 -1.87
N LEU A 146 -5.59 -17.92 -1.99
CA LEU A 146 -5.34 -19.34 -1.75
C LEU A 146 -5.59 -19.71 -0.27
N ASP A 147 -5.07 -18.92 0.66
CA ASP A 147 -5.30 -19.08 2.11
C ASP A 147 -6.79 -18.99 2.46
N LEU A 148 -7.50 -17.99 1.91
CA LEU A 148 -8.96 -17.87 2.06
C LEU A 148 -9.73 -19.10 1.53
N ALA A 149 -9.21 -19.75 0.50
CA ALA A 149 -9.79 -20.95 -0.10
C ALA A 149 -9.37 -22.25 0.61
N GLY A 150 -8.42 -22.20 1.55
CA GLY A 150 -7.84 -23.38 2.19
C GLY A 150 -6.96 -24.20 1.25
N VAL A 151 -6.39 -23.57 0.21
CA VAL A 151 -5.50 -24.20 -0.76
C VAL A 151 -4.05 -23.92 -0.34
N PRO A 152 -3.15 -24.92 -0.35
CA PRO A 152 -1.73 -24.69 -0.07
C PRO A 152 -1.13 -23.61 -1.00
N ILE A 153 -0.33 -22.73 -0.41
CA ILE A 153 0.41 -21.69 -1.15
C ILE A 153 1.71 -22.33 -1.68
N PRO A 154 1.99 -22.29 -2.99
CA PRO A 154 3.26 -22.77 -3.54
C PRO A 154 4.46 -22.00 -3.00
N GLU A 155 5.64 -22.65 -2.93
CA GLU A 155 6.87 -22.02 -2.41
C GLU A 155 7.44 -20.96 -3.36
N GLU A 156 7.10 -21.02 -4.65
CA GLU A 156 7.54 -20.11 -5.70
C GLU A 156 6.83 -18.75 -5.68
N VAL A 157 5.89 -18.54 -4.75
CA VAL A 157 5.12 -17.30 -4.64
C VAL A 157 5.88 -16.26 -3.84
N ASP A 158 6.20 -15.13 -4.46
CA ASP A 158 6.94 -14.04 -3.81
C ASP A 158 6.13 -13.30 -2.74
N GLY A 159 4.80 -13.26 -2.87
CA GLY A 159 3.90 -12.58 -1.92
C GLY A 159 3.60 -13.39 -0.66
N THR A 160 2.94 -12.77 0.31
CA THR A 160 2.51 -13.42 1.56
C THR A 160 1.03 -13.17 1.83
N SER A 161 0.32 -14.17 2.41
CA SER A 161 -1.07 -13.98 2.81
C SER A 161 -1.21 -12.86 3.85
N VAL A 162 -2.18 -11.96 3.67
CA VAL A 162 -2.47 -10.89 4.63
C VAL A 162 -3.40 -11.34 5.77
N LEU A 163 -3.92 -12.56 5.75
CA LEU A 163 -4.87 -13.01 6.78
C LEU A 163 -4.29 -13.00 8.20
N PRO A 164 -3.02 -13.42 8.44
CA PRO A 164 -2.41 -13.31 9.76
C PRO A 164 -2.36 -11.87 10.29
N ILE A 165 -2.15 -10.88 9.40
CA ILE A 165 -2.18 -9.45 9.76
C ILE A 165 -3.59 -9.06 10.21
N LEU A 166 -4.62 -9.48 9.46
CA LEU A 166 -6.01 -9.17 9.79
C LEU A 166 -6.50 -9.84 11.08
N ARG A 167 -5.93 -10.99 11.44
CA ARG A 167 -6.20 -11.70 12.70
C ARG A 167 -5.38 -11.18 13.88
N GLY A 168 -4.41 -10.29 13.65
CA GLY A 168 -3.49 -9.80 14.68
C GLY A 168 -2.42 -10.81 15.10
N GLU A 169 -2.15 -11.80 14.25
CA GLU A 169 -1.16 -12.86 14.46
C GLU A 169 0.22 -12.48 13.91
N SER A 170 0.31 -11.44 13.06
CA SER A 170 1.54 -10.96 12.46
C SER A 170 1.53 -9.43 12.29
N THR A 171 2.71 -8.81 12.37
CA THR A 171 2.94 -7.40 12.05
C THR A 171 3.12 -7.15 10.55
N GLY A 172 3.26 -8.21 9.74
CA GLY A 172 3.57 -8.11 8.32
C GLY A 172 5.08 -7.94 8.05
N ARG A 173 5.41 -7.62 6.80
CA ARG A 173 6.78 -7.31 6.35
C ARG A 173 7.22 -5.92 6.81
N ASP A 174 8.53 -5.72 6.91
CA ASP A 174 9.11 -4.43 7.33
C ASP A 174 8.88 -3.32 6.32
N PHE A 175 9.00 -3.61 5.02
CA PHE A 175 8.81 -2.65 3.93
C PHE A 175 8.40 -3.36 2.64
N VAL A 176 7.84 -2.62 1.69
CA VAL A 176 7.61 -3.04 0.31
C VAL A 176 8.64 -2.43 -0.63
N ARG A 177 8.93 -3.11 -1.73
CA ARG A 177 9.67 -2.56 -2.88
C ARG A 177 8.71 -2.32 -4.03
N GLY A 178 8.95 -1.26 -4.79
CA GLY A 178 8.35 -1.12 -6.10
C GLY A 178 9.32 -0.55 -7.12
N GLU A 179 8.99 -0.77 -8.38
CA GLU A 179 9.82 -0.35 -9.50
C GLU A 179 8.99 0.11 -10.70
N CYS A 180 9.58 0.97 -11.50
CA CYS A 180 9.10 1.31 -12.83
C CYS A 180 10.29 1.29 -13.78
N SER A 181 10.21 0.42 -14.79
CA SER A 181 11.28 0.27 -15.78
C SER A 181 11.55 1.58 -16.51
N ARG A 182 12.81 1.77 -16.88
CA ARG A 182 13.25 2.90 -17.68
C ARG A 182 12.58 2.83 -19.05
N MET A 183 12.22 3.98 -19.60
CA MET A 183 11.84 4.04 -21.01
C MET A 183 13.09 4.22 -21.85
N GLU A 184 13.18 3.55 -23.00
CA GLU A 184 14.33 3.75 -23.89
C GLU A 184 14.48 5.21 -24.33
N THR A 185 13.35 5.90 -24.51
CA THR A 185 13.29 7.31 -24.91
C THR A 185 13.48 8.29 -23.76
N MET A 186 13.42 7.82 -22.50
CA MET A 186 13.50 8.68 -21.32
C MET A 186 14.20 7.96 -20.19
N ASN A 187 15.22 8.61 -19.64
CA ASN A 187 16.03 8.11 -18.54
C ASN A 187 15.28 8.16 -17.18
N SER A 188 14.09 7.57 -17.12
CA SER A 188 13.01 7.88 -16.18
C SER A 188 12.56 6.69 -15.32
N GLY A 189 13.43 5.70 -15.14
CA GLY A 189 13.12 4.57 -14.26
C GLY A 189 13.09 4.98 -12.79
N THR A 190 12.47 4.15 -11.98
CA THR A 190 12.35 4.40 -10.53
C THR A 190 12.44 3.08 -9.77
N GLN A 191 13.18 3.10 -8.67
CA GLN A 191 13.18 2.08 -7.64
C GLN A 191 12.77 2.77 -6.34
N PHE A 192 11.93 2.14 -5.52
CA PHE A 192 11.56 2.71 -4.23
C PHE A 192 11.32 1.64 -3.17
N LEU A 193 11.51 2.04 -1.91
CA LEU A 193 11.19 1.26 -0.72
C LEU A 193 10.27 2.08 0.19
N SER A 194 9.30 1.44 0.83
CA SER A 194 8.38 2.09 1.77
C SER A 194 7.94 1.14 2.88
N ASP A 195 7.97 1.59 4.14
CA ASP A 195 7.34 0.90 5.28
C ASP A 195 5.98 1.52 5.66
N GLY A 196 5.47 2.44 4.84
CA GLY A 196 4.25 3.21 5.12
C GLY A 196 4.43 4.41 6.05
N ARG A 197 5.63 4.62 6.62
CA ARG A 197 6.01 5.75 7.48
C ARG A 197 7.21 6.53 6.93
N ARG A 198 8.09 5.83 6.23
CA ARG A 198 9.32 6.31 5.62
C ARG A 198 9.34 5.80 4.20
N LYS A 199 9.90 6.61 3.31
CA LYS A 199 9.97 6.26 1.90
C LYS A 199 11.24 6.75 1.28
N TYR A 200 11.87 5.86 0.54
CA TYR A 200 13.10 6.12 -0.19
C TYR A 200 12.85 5.87 -1.66
N ILE A 201 13.22 6.85 -2.51
CA ILE A 201 13.08 6.77 -3.96
C ILE A 201 14.45 6.99 -4.58
N TRP A 202 14.83 6.11 -5.50
CA TRP A 202 16.03 6.25 -6.31
C TRP A 202 15.67 6.25 -7.79
N TYR A 203 16.30 7.14 -8.55
CA TYR A 203 16.16 7.24 -9.99
C TYR A 203 17.45 6.73 -10.66
N PRO A 204 17.48 5.48 -11.16
CA PRO A 204 18.68 4.90 -11.76
C PRO A 204 19.25 5.74 -12.90
N GLY A 205 18.41 6.53 -13.56
CA GLY A 205 18.82 7.38 -14.67
C GLY A 205 19.65 8.58 -14.32
N THR A 206 19.31 9.26 -13.23
CA THR A 206 20.01 10.45 -12.78
C THR A 206 20.96 10.16 -11.64
N GLY A 207 20.77 9.03 -10.95
CA GLY A 207 21.40 8.75 -9.66
C GLY A 207 20.76 9.53 -8.51
N HIS A 208 19.71 10.32 -8.78
CA HIS A 208 19.05 11.13 -7.76
C HIS A 208 18.34 10.26 -6.73
N GLU A 209 18.39 10.69 -5.48
CA GLU A 209 17.78 10.02 -4.35
C GLU A 209 16.84 10.99 -3.65
N GLN A 210 15.71 10.48 -3.17
CA GLN A 210 14.76 11.23 -2.36
C GLN A 210 14.41 10.43 -1.12
N PHE A 211 14.15 11.15 -0.03
CA PHE A 211 13.73 10.55 1.22
C PHE A 211 12.60 11.34 1.86
N PHE A 212 11.52 10.66 2.24
CA PHE A 212 10.31 11.28 2.78
C PHE A 212 9.91 10.65 4.12
N ASP A 213 9.48 11.50 5.05
CA ASP A 213 8.79 11.14 6.28
C ASP A 213 7.27 11.20 6.03
N LEU A 214 6.63 10.06 5.77
CA LEU A 214 5.21 10.00 5.44
C LEU A 214 4.28 10.25 6.65
N GLU A 215 4.80 10.23 7.88
CA GLU A 215 4.00 10.51 9.07
C GLU A 215 3.77 12.02 9.24
N SER A 216 4.81 12.82 8.98
CA SER A 216 4.73 14.29 9.04
C SER A 216 4.42 14.93 7.69
N ASP A 217 4.77 14.27 6.59
CA ASP A 217 4.58 14.73 5.21
C ASP A 217 3.94 13.63 4.34
N PRO A 218 2.64 13.33 4.55
CA PRO A 218 1.93 12.29 3.82
C PRO A 218 1.73 12.61 2.32
N ASP A 219 1.94 13.86 1.93
CA ASP A 219 1.86 14.32 0.54
C ASP A 219 3.23 14.40 -0.13
N GLU A 220 4.32 13.94 0.51
CA GLU A 220 5.69 13.84 -0.05
C GLU A 220 6.23 15.16 -0.63
N MET A 221 5.91 16.28 0.02
CA MET A 221 6.25 17.63 -0.43
C MET A 221 7.65 18.09 0.00
N VAL A 222 8.26 17.46 1.00
CA VAL A 222 9.55 17.81 1.58
C VAL A 222 10.52 16.65 1.42
N ASP A 223 11.39 16.76 0.40
CA ASP A 223 12.49 15.83 0.21
C ASP A 223 13.61 16.11 1.22
N LEU A 224 13.88 15.16 2.12
CA LEU A 224 14.95 15.22 3.11
C LEU A 224 16.33 14.94 2.49
N GLY A 225 16.36 14.41 1.26
CA GLY A 225 17.56 14.26 0.44
C GLY A 225 18.54 13.19 0.92
N SER A 226 19.68 13.13 0.22
CA SER A 226 20.71 12.10 0.39
C SER A 226 21.55 12.23 1.66
N ALA A 227 21.57 13.42 2.28
CA ALA A 227 22.33 13.74 3.49
C ALA A 227 21.57 13.41 4.79
N HIS A 228 20.28 13.12 4.72
CA HIS A 228 19.51 12.70 5.89
C HIS A 228 20.04 11.35 6.42
N THR A 229 20.11 11.21 7.74
CA THR A 229 20.76 10.08 8.42
C THR A 229 20.13 8.73 8.05
N GLU A 230 18.80 8.69 7.94
CA GLU A 230 18.09 7.48 7.54
C GLU A 230 18.30 7.09 6.07
N THR A 231 18.57 8.04 5.18
CA THR A 231 18.69 7.77 3.74
C THR A 231 19.78 6.73 3.46
N ALA A 232 20.88 6.73 4.22
CA ALA A 232 21.93 5.73 4.09
C ALA A 232 21.46 4.30 4.41
N ILE A 233 20.57 4.14 5.40
CA ILE A 233 20.02 2.83 5.79
C ILE A 233 19.14 2.29 4.67
N TRP A 234 18.25 3.13 4.13
CA TRP A 234 17.34 2.73 3.05
C TRP A 234 18.07 2.49 1.73
N ARG A 235 19.08 3.30 1.42
CA ARG A 235 19.99 3.06 0.29
C ARG A 235 20.64 1.69 0.39
N GLN A 236 21.17 1.32 1.56
CA GLN A 236 21.84 0.03 1.73
C GLN A 236 20.87 -1.15 1.62
N ARG A 237 19.63 -1.01 2.10
CA ARG A 237 18.57 -2.00 1.85
C ARG A 237 18.34 -2.18 0.35
N LEU A 238 18.24 -1.08 -0.41
CA LEU A 238 18.03 -1.16 -1.86
C LEU A 238 19.24 -1.79 -2.57
N VAL A 239 20.48 -1.43 -2.19
CA VAL A 239 21.70 -2.07 -2.69
C VAL A 239 21.64 -3.58 -2.49
N SER A 240 21.30 -4.05 -1.28
CA SER A 240 21.20 -5.48 -1.00
C SER A 240 20.17 -6.19 -1.87
N ILE A 241 19.04 -5.55 -2.17
CA ILE A 241 17.98 -6.13 -3.00
C ILE A 241 18.37 -6.16 -4.48
N LEU A 242 19.14 -5.19 -4.92
CA LEU A 242 19.50 -5.02 -6.34
C LEU A 242 20.87 -5.61 -6.70
N ALA A 243 21.62 -6.17 -5.74
CA ALA A 243 23.00 -6.62 -5.93
C ALA A 243 23.17 -7.60 -7.12
N ASP A 244 22.27 -8.58 -7.23
CA ASP A 244 22.36 -9.64 -8.24
C ASP A 244 21.50 -9.35 -9.49
N ARG A 245 21.04 -8.11 -9.65
CA ARG A 245 20.19 -7.73 -10.78
C ARG A 245 21.03 -7.58 -12.06
N PRO A 246 20.66 -8.27 -13.16
CA PRO A 246 21.40 -8.22 -14.42
C PRO A 246 21.41 -6.83 -15.08
N GLU A 247 20.54 -5.91 -14.65
CA GLU A 247 20.56 -4.53 -15.13
C GLU A 247 21.74 -3.70 -14.63
N GLY A 248 22.54 -4.21 -13.69
CA GLY A 248 23.75 -3.55 -13.21
C GLY A 248 23.48 -2.35 -12.31
N PHE A 249 22.40 -2.38 -11.52
CA PHE A 249 22.06 -1.29 -10.59
C PHE A 249 23.11 -1.06 -9.51
N VAL A 250 23.93 -2.07 -9.22
CA VAL A 250 24.92 -2.06 -8.13
C VAL A 250 26.31 -2.41 -8.68
N GLU A 251 27.30 -1.60 -8.32
CA GLU A 251 28.72 -1.84 -8.56
C GLU A 251 29.48 -1.54 -7.27
N ASP A 252 30.38 -2.45 -6.86
CA ASP A 252 31.16 -2.31 -5.61
C ASP A 252 30.33 -1.96 -4.36
N GLY A 253 29.14 -2.55 -4.25
CA GLY A 253 28.21 -2.31 -3.14
C GLY A 253 27.59 -0.90 -3.13
N ARG A 254 27.53 -0.24 -4.28
CA ARG A 254 26.96 1.11 -4.43
C ARG A 254 25.96 1.16 -5.57
N LEU A 255 24.89 1.92 -5.38
CA LEU A 255 23.96 2.24 -6.46
C LEU A 255 24.69 3.06 -7.52
N VAL A 256 24.66 2.59 -8.76
CA VAL A 256 25.30 3.28 -9.89
C VAL A 256 24.28 3.83 -10.88
N ARG A 257 24.60 5.00 -11.41
CA ARG A 257 23.78 5.64 -12.43
C ARG A 257 23.87 4.83 -13.73
N LEU A 258 22.73 4.40 -14.24
CA LEU A 258 22.63 3.70 -15.50
C LEU A 258 22.49 4.68 -16.67
N THR A 259 23.31 4.47 -17.71
CA THR A 259 23.31 5.24 -18.97
C THR A 259 22.71 4.43 -20.12
N GLY A 260 22.09 5.11 -21.09
CA GLY A 260 21.52 4.46 -22.28
C GLY A 260 20.13 3.85 -22.08
N PRO A 261 19.53 3.28 -23.14
CA PRO A 261 18.25 2.58 -23.03
C PRO A 261 18.42 1.32 -22.16
N THR A 262 17.40 0.99 -21.37
CA THR A 262 17.34 -0.32 -20.70
C THR A 262 16.69 -1.30 -21.65
N ALA A 263 17.31 -2.46 -21.83
CA ALA A 263 16.74 -3.52 -22.65
C ALA A 263 15.31 -3.81 -22.17
N PRO A 264 14.35 -3.97 -23.11
CA PRO A 264 12.94 -4.19 -22.75
C PRO A 264 12.74 -5.55 -22.07
N CYS A 265 13.68 -6.47 -22.23
CA CYS A 265 13.71 -7.78 -21.60
C CYS A 265 15.11 -8.07 -21.05
N LEU A 266 15.16 -8.97 -20.07
CA LEU A 266 16.43 -9.49 -19.57
C LEU A 266 17.13 -10.32 -20.66
N PRO A 267 18.48 -10.37 -20.69
CA PRO A 267 19.22 -11.05 -21.75
C PRO A 267 18.79 -12.51 -21.97
N GLN A 268 18.45 -13.23 -20.89
CA GLN A 268 17.99 -14.61 -20.96
C GLN A 268 16.58 -14.78 -21.58
N TRP A 269 15.81 -13.69 -21.72
CA TRP A 269 14.49 -13.68 -22.39
C TRP A 269 14.53 -13.16 -23.84
N GLU A 270 15.63 -12.56 -24.30
CA GLU A 270 15.77 -12.10 -25.70
C GLU A 270 15.67 -13.26 -26.72
N ASN A 271 15.96 -14.50 -26.31
CA ASN A 271 15.95 -15.68 -27.18
C ASN A 271 14.73 -16.61 -26.99
N ALA A 272 13.93 -16.43 -25.93
CA ALA A 272 12.80 -17.32 -25.62
C ALA A 272 11.56 -17.06 -26.49
N SER A 273 11.48 -15.90 -27.16
CA SER A 273 10.39 -15.56 -28.09
C SER A 273 10.52 -16.21 -29.47
N ARG A 274 11.55 -17.05 -29.70
CA ARG A 274 11.68 -17.91 -30.90
C ARG A 274 11.14 -19.32 -30.69
N HIS A 275 10.04 -19.48 -29.96
CA HIS A 275 9.27 -20.71 -30.07
C HIS A 275 8.57 -20.71 -31.44
N PRO A 276 8.91 -21.62 -32.37
CA PRO A 276 8.15 -21.74 -33.61
C PRO A 276 6.73 -22.15 -33.24
N ILE A 277 5.77 -21.35 -33.72
CA ILE A 277 4.33 -21.64 -33.66
C ILE A 277 4.05 -22.86 -34.55
#